data_AF-A0A0B1RVC5-F1
#
_entry.id   AF-A0A0B1RVC5-F1
#
_cell.length_a   1.000
_cell.length_b   1.000
_cell.length_c   1.000
_cell.angle_alpha   90.00
_cell.angle_beta   90.00
_cell.angle_gamma   90.00
#
_symmetry.space_group_name_H-M   'P 1'
#
loop_
_entity.id
_entity.type
_entity.pdbx_description
1 polymer ?
#
loop_
_entity_poly.entity_id
_entity_poly.type
_entity_poly.pdbx_seq_one_letter_code
_entity_poly.pdbx_strand_id
1 'polypeptide(L)'
;MLTKNIDLMRGLSNGSRGVVTKFSKLGFPMVKFFCTQEEVEVVPIRFAVRIPGCDEPACRRQLPLQLAWAISIHKSQGLTLDAVEVSLERVFAEGQSYVALSRARSLSSLRVIAFDPSVIKANKNVVRYYQSIKENAAEEDEENFVIRKRPDYQLIFDHMRGLL
;
A
#
# COMPACT_ATOMS: atom_id res chain seq x y z
N MET A 1 4.38 -11.97 8.82
CA MET A 1 3.82 -11.31 7.62
C MET A 1 4.92 -11.12 6.61
N LEU A 2 4.64 -11.39 5.33
CA LEU A 2 5.55 -11.14 4.22
C LEU A 2 5.71 -9.63 3.98
N THR A 3 6.95 -9.20 3.75
CA THR A 3 7.29 -7.80 3.46
C THR A 3 7.63 -7.55 1.99
N LYS A 4 7.53 -8.59 1.14
CA LYS A 4 7.78 -8.53 -0.29
C LYS A 4 6.91 -9.55 -1.02
N ASN A 5 6.64 -9.30 -2.30
CA ASN A 5 6.04 -10.29 -3.18
C ASN A 5 7.06 -11.40 -3.44
N ILE A 6 6.68 -12.65 -3.18
CA ILE A 6 7.50 -13.83 -3.44
C ILE A 6 6.93 -14.59 -4.64
N ASP A 7 5.64 -14.88 -4.62
CA ASP A 7 4.97 -15.64 -5.67
C ASP A 7 3.51 -15.17 -5.76
N LEU A 8 3.21 -14.38 -6.79
CA LEU A 8 1.86 -13.83 -6.99
C LEU A 8 0.87 -14.89 -7.45
N MET A 9 1.31 -15.95 -8.14
CA MET A 9 0.44 -17.02 -8.62
C MET A 9 -0.09 -17.86 -7.46
N ARG A 10 0.74 -18.03 -6.42
CA ARG A 10 0.35 -18.68 -5.16
C ARG A 10 -0.26 -17.72 -4.14
N GLY A 11 -0.46 -16.46 -4.48
CA GLY A 11 -0.99 -15.44 -3.57
C GLY A 11 -0.04 -15.02 -2.45
N LEU A 12 1.25 -15.34 -2.54
CA LEU A 12 2.31 -14.93 -1.61
C LEU A 12 2.79 -13.51 -1.93
N SER A 13 1.96 -12.54 -1.60
CA SER A 13 2.20 -11.11 -1.79
C SER A 13 2.62 -10.41 -0.49
N ASN A 14 3.12 -9.19 -0.62
CA ASN A 14 3.37 -8.29 0.51
C ASN A 14 2.10 -8.11 1.34
N GLY A 15 2.19 -8.26 2.66
CA GLY A 15 1.05 -8.26 3.57
C GLY A 15 0.48 -9.65 3.87
N SER A 16 0.88 -10.70 3.14
CA SER A 16 0.44 -12.07 3.42
C SER A 16 0.85 -12.49 4.84
N ARG A 17 -0.10 -13.02 5.60
CA ARG A 17 0.11 -13.46 6.98
C ARG A 17 0.13 -14.97 7.06
N GLY A 18 0.87 -15.46 8.04
CA GLY A 18 1.06 -16.87 8.28
C GLY A 18 1.68 -17.09 9.64
N VAL A 19 1.71 -18.36 10.04
CA VAL A 19 2.27 -18.81 11.31
C VAL A 19 3.51 -19.63 11.01
N VAL A 20 4.61 -19.33 11.71
CA VAL A 20 5.81 -20.18 11.66
C VAL A 20 5.48 -21.49 12.36
N THR A 21 5.58 -22.62 11.65
CA THR A 21 5.22 -23.93 12.19
C THR A 21 6.45 -24.70 12.68
N LYS A 22 7.58 -24.58 11.97
CA LYS A 22 8.85 -25.24 12.28
C LYS A 22 10.01 -24.56 11.55
N PHE A 23 11.21 -25.10 11.74
CA PHE A 23 12.41 -24.71 11.01
C PHE A 23 12.91 -25.89 10.17
N SER A 24 13.43 -25.60 8.98
CA SER A 24 14.06 -26.60 8.12
C SER A 24 15.41 -27.05 8.67
N LYS A 25 15.99 -28.11 8.07
CA LYS A 25 17.34 -28.58 8.43
C LYS A 25 18.42 -27.52 8.24
N LEU A 26 18.19 -26.55 7.36
CA LEU A 26 19.08 -25.43 7.09
C LEU A 26 18.84 -24.25 8.05
N GLY A 27 17.88 -24.37 8.97
CA GLY A 27 17.54 -23.34 9.96
C GLY A 27 16.60 -22.25 9.44
N PHE A 28 15.97 -22.43 8.26
CA PHE A 28 15.02 -21.45 7.71
C PHE A 28 13.60 -21.71 8.23
N PRO A 29 12.80 -20.64 8.47
CA PRO A 29 11.44 -20.80 8.96
C PRO A 29 10.53 -21.39 7.88
N MET A 30 9.77 -22.40 8.26
CA MET A 30 8.63 -22.93 7.51
C MET A 30 7.37 -22.20 7.96
N VAL A 31 6.67 -21.56 7.03
CA VAL A 31 5.52 -20.72 7.32
C VAL A 31 4.28 -21.27 6.63
N LYS A 32 3.21 -21.49 7.41
CA LYS A 32 1.87 -21.77 6.88
C LYS A 32 1.14 -20.45 6.70
N PHE A 33 1.04 -19.98 5.47
CA PHE A 33 0.32 -18.75 5.13
C PHE A 33 -1.19 -18.98 5.11
N PHE A 34 -2.00 -17.95 5.33
CA PHE A 34 -3.45 -18.08 5.25
C PHE A 34 -3.98 -18.14 3.81
N CYS A 35 -3.19 -17.67 2.84
CA CYS A 35 -3.54 -17.72 1.42
C CYS A 35 -3.23 -19.07 0.77
N THR A 36 -2.44 -19.94 1.41
CA THR A 36 -2.02 -21.25 0.87
C THR A 36 -2.21 -22.34 1.91
N GLN A 37 -2.58 -23.55 1.51
CA GLN A 37 -2.66 -24.67 2.47
C GLN A 37 -1.28 -25.26 2.78
N GLU A 38 -0.33 -25.11 1.87
CA GLU A 38 1.03 -25.64 1.97
C GLU A 38 1.92 -24.79 2.89
N GLU A 39 2.89 -25.46 3.51
CA GLU A 39 3.99 -24.80 4.21
C GLU A 39 5.04 -24.34 3.20
N VAL A 40 5.51 -23.10 3.37
CA VAL A 40 6.51 -22.50 2.49
C VAL A 40 7.78 -22.26 3.30
N GLU A 41 8.90 -22.77 2.80
CA GLU A 41 10.21 -22.41 3.34
C GLU A 41 10.55 -20.98 2.93
N VAL A 42 10.80 -20.10 3.90
CA VAL A 42 11.12 -18.70 3.63
C VAL A 42 12.61 -18.47 3.81
N VAL A 43 13.28 -18.13 2.70
CA VAL A 43 14.73 -17.90 2.66
C VAL A 43 15.09 -16.41 2.64
N PRO A 44 16.30 -16.01 3.08
CA PRO A 44 16.73 -14.62 3.02
C PRO A 44 16.83 -14.10 1.58
N ILE A 45 16.29 -12.92 1.34
CA ILE A 45 16.33 -12.23 0.05
C ILE A 45 17.12 -10.93 0.13
N ARG A 46 17.55 -10.43 -1.02
CA ARG A 46 18.23 -9.13 -1.13
C ARG A 46 17.21 -7.98 -1.16
N PHE A 47 17.41 -7.03 -0.26
CA PHE A 47 16.82 -5.70 -0.23
C PHE A 47 17.88 -4.71 -0.69
N ALA A 48 17.55 -3.85 -1.66
CA ALA A 48 18.44 -2.84 -2.19
C ALA A 48 17.77 -1.47 -2.04
N VAL A 49 18.51 -0.50 -1.51
CA VAL A 49 18.05 0.88 -1.33
C VAL A 49 19.05 1.80 -2.01
N ARG A 50 18.57 2.67 -2.89
CA ARG A 50 19.41 3.69 -3.53
C ARG A 50 19.64 4.82 -2.53
N ILE A 51 20.90 5.15 -2.29
CA ILE A 51 21.30 6.25 -1.42
C ILE A 51 21.65 7.44 -2.33
N PRO A 52 21.03 8.62 -2.15
CA PRO A 52 21.40 9.81 -2.90
C PRO A 52 22.89 10.12 -2.73
N GLY A 53 23.60 10.33 -3.85
CA GLY A 53 25.05 10.58 -3.85
C GLY A 53 25.92 9.32 -3.88
N CYS A 54 25.33 8.13 -3.91
CA CYS A 54 26.06 6.87 -4.15
C CYS A 54 25.60 6.23 -5.46
N ASP A 55 26.55 5.79 -6.30
CA ASP A 55 26.26 5.07 -7.54
C ASP A 55 25.77 3.64 -7.27
N GLU A 56 26.33 2.99 -6.23
CA GLU A 56 25.92 1.65 -5.83
C GLU A 56 24.82 1.66 -4.74
N PRO A 57 23.81 0.79 -4.85
CA PRO A 57 22.76 0.69 -3.85
C PRO A 57 23.26 -0.02 -2.59
N ALA A 58 22.87 0.48 -1.42
CA ALA A 58 23.07 -0.24 -0.16
C ALA A 58 22.20 -1.49 -0.13
N CYS A 59 22.81 -2.62 0.26
CA CYS A 59 22.19 -3.93 0.17
C CYS A 59 22.08 -4.59 1.54
N ARG A 60 20.95 -5.26 1.79
CA ARG A 60 20.71 -6.09 2.98
C ARG A 60 20.16 -7.45 2.54
N ARG A 61 20.76 -8.55 3.02
CA ARG A 61 20.16 -9.89 2.90
C ARG A 61 19.43 -10.21 4.19
N GLN A 62 18.13 -10.46 4.11
CA GLN A 62 17.31 -10.73 5.28
C GLN A 62 16.07 -11.56 4.91
N LEU A 63 15.52 -12.29 5.88
CA LEU A 63 14.21 -12.93 5.72
C LEU A 63 13.13 -11.86 5.43
N PRO A 64 12.28 -12.04 4.39
CA PRO A 64 11.20 -11.11 4.09
C PRO A 64 10.00 -11.29 5.04
N LEU A 65 10.27 -11.42 6.33
CA LEU A 65 9.28 -11.66 7.38
C LEU A 65 9.37 -10.58 8.44
N GLN A 66 8.20 -10.11 8.87
CA GLN A 66 8.03 -9.27 10.05
C GLN A 66 6.97 -9.86 10.97
N LEU A 67 7.14 -9.69 12.29
CA LEU A 67 6.11 -10.01 13.27
C LEU A 67 4.82 -9.25 12.95
N ALA A 68 3.69 -9.92 13.08
CA ALA A 68 2.43 -9.49 12.48
C ALA A 68 1.23 -9.47 13.42
N TRP A 69 1.46 -9.56 14.73
CA TRP A 69 0.41 -9.40 15.73
C TRP A 69 -0.11 -7.96 15.76
N ALA A 70 0.79 -6.99 15.64
CA ALA A 70 0.45 -5.58 15.58
C ALA A 70 1.35 -4.86 14.58
N ILE A 71 0.74 -3.96 13.80
CA ILE A 71 1.44 -3.01 12.93
C ILE A 71 0.82 -1.64 13.12
N SER A 72 1.60 -0.58 12.92
CA SER A 72 1.03 0.78 12.96
C SER A 72 0.20 1.06 11.72
N ILE A 73 -0.79 1.96 11.86
CA ILE A 73 -1.63 2.40 10.73
C ILE A 73 -0.76 2.91 9.56
N HIS A 74 0.30 3.67 9.86
CA HIS A 74 1.26 4.13 8.85
C HIS A 74 1.93 2.99 8.08
N LYS A 75 2.33 1.91 8.76
CA LYS A 75 2.94 0.75 8.11
C LYS A 75 1.94 -0.10 7.34
N SER A 76 0.64 0.03 7.64
CA SER A 76 -0.42 -0.62 6.89
C SER A 76 -0.83 0.12 5.61
N GLN A 77 -0.35 1.36 5.41
CA GLN A 77 -0.73 2.16 4.24
C GLN A 77 -0.36 1.45 2.93
N GLY A 78 -1.31 1.36 2.00
CA GLY A 78 -1.16 0.61 0.75
C GLY A 78 -1.31 -0.91 0.87
N LEU A 79 -1.43 -1.47 2.10
CA LEU A 79 -1.70 -2.89 2.28
C LEU A 79 -3.19 -3.21 2.20
N THR A 80 -3.48 -4.44 1.79
CA THR A 80 -4.80 -5.06 1.85
C THR A 80 -4.70 -6.25 2.80
N LEU A 81 -5.55 -6.27 3.83
CA LEU A 81 -5.45 -7.22 4.95
C LEU A 81 -6.74 -8.04 5.10
N ASP A 82 -6.55 -9.33 5.37
CA ASP A 82 -7.64 -10.31 5.27
C ASP A 82 -8.52 -10.35 6.51
N ALA A 83 -7.95 -9.99 7.66
CA ALA A 83 -8.64 -9.87 8.93
C ALA A 83 -7.86 -8.91 9.82
N VAL A 84 -8.51 -7.91 10.39
CA VAL A 84 -7.85 -6.87 11.18
C VAL A 84 -8.67 -6.52 12.42
N GLU A 85 -7.97 -6.33 13.52
CA GLU A 85 -8.49 -5.62 14.68
C GLU A 85 -7.85 -4.23 14.72
N VAL A 86 -8.70 -3.19 14.78
CA VAL A 86 -8.27 -1.80 14.74
C VAL A 86 -8.69 -1.12 16.04
N SER A 87 -7.71 -0.64 16.80
CA SER A 87 -7.95 0.29 17.91
C SER A 87 -7.92 1.73 17.39
N LEU A 88 -8.97 2.50 17.69
CA LEU A 88 -9.08 3.90 17.30
C LEU A 88 -8.79 4.89 18.44
N GLU A 89 -8.35 4.40 19.60
CA GLU A 89 -8.06 5.21 20.79
C GLU A 89 -6.97 6.27 20.57
N ARG A 90 -5.95 5.96 19.74
CA ARG A 90 -4.75 6.80 19.54
C ARG A 90 -4.67 7.42 18.15
N VAL A 91 -5.81 7.62 17.49
CA VAL A 91 -5.84 8.34 16.22
C VAL A 91 -5.56 9.82 16.47
N PHE A 92 -4.53 10.35 15.82
CA PHE A 92 -4.10 11.75 15.99
C PHE A 92 -4.19 12.58 14.71
N ALA A 93 -4.19 11.93 13.54
CA ALA A 93 -4.19 12.61 12.25
C ALA A 93 -5.53 12.48 11.51
N GLU A 94 -5.94 13.55 10.84
CA GLU A 94 -7.13 13.55 9.97
C GLU A 94 -6.95 12.53 8.83
N GLY A 95 -7.99 11.73 8.58
CA GLY A 95 -7.95 10.64 7.59
C GLY A 95 -7.28 9.34 8.07
N GLN A 96 -6.59 9.31 9.21
CA GLN A 96 -5.88 8.12 9.69
C GLN A 96 -6.85 6.98 10.08
N SER A 97 -8.01 7.31 10.67
CA SER A 97 -9.09 6.33 10.91
C SER A 97 -9.55 5.67 9.62
N TYR A 98 -9.75 6.47 8.56
CA TYR A 98 -10.14 5.94 7.25
C TYR A 98 -9.07 5.03 6.66
N VAL A 99 -7.79 5.41 6.75
CA VAL A 99 -6.68 4.55 6.31
C VAL A 99 -6.72 3.20 7.01
N ALA A 100 -6.89 3.18 8.34
CA ALA A 100 -6.92 1.95 9.12
C ALA A 100 -8.10 1.04 8.75
N LEU A 101 -9.32 1.61 8.68
CA LEU A 101 -10.54 0.87 8.39
C LEU A 101 -10.55 0.33 6.95
N SER A 102 -10.07 1.11 5.99
CA SER A 102 -9.99 0.72 4.57
C SER A 102 -8.95 -0.36 4.28
N ARG A 103 -8.16 -0.82 5.26
CA ARG A 103 -7.23 -1.95 5.04
C ARG A 103 -7.95 -3.30 5.00
N ALA A 104 -9.11 -3.41 5.65
CA ALA A 104 -9.88 -4.65 5.67
C ALA A 104 -10.52 -4.90 4.30
N ARG A 105 -10.43 -6.15 3.80
CA ARG A 105 -11.11 -6.55 2.55
C ARG A 105 -12.63 -6.59 2.65
N SER A 106 -13.16 -6.92 3.82
CA SER A 106 -14.60 -7.02 4.06
C SER A 106 -14.94 -6.54 5.46
N LEU A 107 -16.18 -6.09 5.64
CA LEU A 107 -16.66 -5.69 6.97
C LEU A 107 -16.66 -6.87 7.96
N SER A 108 -16.93 -8.08 7.47
CA SER A 108 -16.90 -9.31 8.27
C SER A 108 -15.52 -9.64 8.85
N SER A 109 -14.45 -9.09 8.27
CA SER A 109 -13.08 -9.32 8.72
C SER A 109 -12.47 -8.14 9.48
N LEU A 110 -13.29 -7.14 9.83
CA LEU A 110 -12.89 -5.97 10.58
C LEU A 110 -13.51 -6.00 11.98
N ARG A 111 -12.67 -5.92 13.02
CA ARG A 111 -13.09 -5.66 14.39
C ARG A 111 -12.57 -4.30 14.84
N VAL A 112 -13.46 -3.41 15.26
CA VAL A 112 -13.09 -2.08 15.77
C VAL A 112 -13.23 -2.08 17.29
N ILE A 113 -12.20 -1.59 17.99
CA ILE A 113 -12.18 -1.44 19.44
C ILE A 113 -11.88 0.01 19.81
N ALA A 114 -12.34 0.43 21.00
CA ALA A 114 -12.15 1.79 21.52
C ALA A 114 -12.55 2.89 20.52
N PHE A 115 -13.74 2.73 19.91
CA PHE A 115 -14.26 3.69 18.96
C PHE A 115 -14.84 4.92 19.66
N ASP A 116 -14.39 6.09 19.22
CA ASP A 116 -15.01 7.38 19.50
C ASP A 116 -15.33 8.05 18.16
N PRO A 117 -16.59 8.42 17.89
CA PRO A 117 -16.97 9.17 16.68
C PRO A 117 -16.13 10.42 16.43
N SER A 118 -15.59 11.05 17.48
CA SER A 118 -14.77 12.25 17.38
C SER A 118 -13.49 12.04 16.56
N VAL A 119 -13.00 10.80 16.44
CA VAL A 119 -11.77 10.46 15.69
C VAL A 119 -12.00 10.31 14.18
N ILE A 120 -13.25 10.39 13.71
CA ILE A 120 -13.58 10.38 12.30
C ILE A 120 -13.52 11.81 11.76
N LYS A 121 -12.31 12.24 11.37
CA LYS A 121 -12.05 13.58 10.85
C LYS A 121 -11.48 13.53 9.44
N ALA A 122 -11.92 14.44 8.59
CA ALA A 122 -11.37 14.69 7.27
C ALA A 122 -10.82 16.12 7.21
N ASN A 123 -9.67 16.28 6.56
CA ASN A 123 -9.06 17.59 6.40
C ASN A 123 -9.92 18.49 5.50
N LYS A 124 -10.31 19.66 6.01
CA LYS A 124 -11.21 20.60 5.28
C LYS A 124 -10.63 21.06 3.94
N ASN A 125 -9.31 21.22 3.83
CA ASN A 125 -8.67 21.62 2.58
C ASN A 125 -8.75 20.50 1.54
N VAL A 126 -8.59 19.24 1.95
CA VAL A 126 -8.74 18.07 1.07
C VAL A 126 -10.19 17.94 0.60
N VAL A 127 -11.17 18.16 1.48
CA VAL A 127 -12.60 18.16 1.11
C VAL A 127 -12.90 19.24 0.06
N ARG A 128 -12.45 20.48 0.29
CA ARG A 128 -12.60 21.58 -0.68
C ARG A 128 -11.93 21.27 -2.01
N TYR A 129 -10.74 20.67 -1.99
CA TYR A 129 -10.04 20.27 -3.19
C TYR A 129 -10.86 19.24 -4.00
N TYR A 130 -11.36 18.17 -3.38
CA TYR A 130 -12.21 17.20 -4.07
C TYR A 130 -13.55 17.77 -4.54
N GLN A 131 -14.11 18.79 -3.88
CA GLN A 131 -15.28 19.52 -4.37
C GLN A 131 -14.94 20.28 -5.66
N SER A 132 -13.84 21.02 -5.68
CA SER A 132 -13.41 21.77 -6.88
C SER A 132 -13.16 20.86 -8.09
N ILE A 133 -12.64 19.63 -7.89
CA ILE A 133 -12.50 18.63 -8.96
C ILE A 133 -13.86 18.25 -9.55
N LYS A 134 -14.88 18.03 -8.71
CA LYS A 134 -16.21 17.62 -9.17
C LYS A 134 -16.91 18.73 -9.94
N GLU A 135 -16.77 19.97 -9.49
CA GLU A 135 -17.32 21.16 -10.15
C GLU A 135 -16.67 21.36 -11.52
N ASN A 136 -15.33 21.34 -11.58
CA ASN A 136 -14.60 21.46 -12.85
C ASN A 136 -14.90 20.30 -13.84
N ALA A 137 -15.14 19.09 -13.33
CA ALA A 137 -15.48 17.94 -14.18
C ALA A 137 -16.93 17.99 -14.70
N ALA A 138 -17.83 18.73 -14.05
CA ALA A 138 -19.20 18.94 -14.52
C ALA A 138 -19.32 20.09 -15.54
N GLU A 139 -18.30 20.96 -15.61
CA GLU A 139 -18.23 22.09 -16.55
C GLU A 139 -17.51 21.75 -17.86
N GLU A 140 -16.83 20.60 -17.96
CA GLU A 140 -16.15 20.15 -19.18
C GLU A 140 -17.00 19.14 -19.96
N ASP A 141 -17.66 19.60 -21.04
CA ASP A 141 -18.17 18.74 -22.12
C ASP A 141 -17.02 17.86 -22.68
N GLU A 142 -17.35 16.63 -23.09
CA GLU A 142 -16.43 15.51 -23.40
C GLU A 142 -15.25 15.81 -24.36
N GLU A 143 -15.24 16.94 -25.07
CA GLU A 143 -14.16 17.30 -26.01
C GLU A 143 -12.87 17.82 -25.34
N ASN A 144 -12.91 18.33 -24.11
CA ASN A 144 -11.74 18.98 -23.50
C ASN A 144 -10.81 18.06 -22.68
N PHE A 145 -11.20 16.82 -22.40
CA PHE A 145 -10.41 15.90 -21.56
C PHE A 145 -9.05 15.53 -22.19
N VAL A 146 -8.92 15.63 -23.51
CA VAL A 146 -7.67 15.31 -24.22
C VAL A 146 -6.67 16.48 -24.20
N ILE A 147 -7.12 17.72 -24.02
CA ILE A 147 -6.29 18.92 -24.29
C ILE A 147 -5.48 19.37 -23.05
N ARG A 148 -5.83 18.97 -21.83
CA ARG A 148 -5.08 19.35 -20.62
C ARG A 148 -3.90 18.42 -20.29
N LYS A 149 -3.19 17.90 -21.29
CA LYS A 149 -1.81 17.41 -21.09
C LYS A 149 -0.87 18.59 -21.29
N ARG A 150 -0.36 19.13 -20.17
CA ARG A 150 0.80 20.04 -19.99
C ARG A 150 1.21 20.89 -21.23
N PRO A 151 1.25 22.23 -21.14
CA PRO A 151 1.60 23.11 -22.26
C PRO A 151 2.99 22.85 -22.89
N ASP A 152 3.87 22.11 -22.20
CA ASP A 152 5.21 21.76 -22.68
C ASP A 152 5.25 20.75 -23.84
N TYR A 153 4.15 20.01 -24.11
CA TYR A 153 4.11 19.04 -25.22
C TYR A 153 3.59 19.62 -26.54
N GLN A 154 2.92 20.78 -26.52
CA GLN A 154 2.44 21.44 -27.74
C GLN A 154 3.63 21.90 -28.60
N LEU A 155 4.70 22.41 -27.97
CA LEU A 155 5.97 22.75 -28.65
C LEU A 155 6.63 21.54 -29.33
N ILE A 156 6.52 20.35 -28.74
CA ILE A 156 7.12 19.12 -29.30
C ILE A 156 6.33 18.64 -30.51
N PHE A 157 4.99 18.73 -30.47
CA PHE A 157 4.13 18.36 -31.59
C PHE A 157 4.24 19.33 -32.77
N ASP A 158 4.36 20.64 -32.52
CA ASP A 158 4.54 21.64 -33.57
C ASP A 158 5.93 21.54 -34.22
N HIS A 159 6.97 21.17 -33.46
CA HIS A 159 8.31 20.96 -34.01
C HIS A 159 8.41 19.71 -34.91
N MET A 160 7.60 18.67 -34.65
CA MET A 160 7.58 17.46 -35.50
C MET A 160 6.72 17.58 -36.75
N ARG A 161 5.75 18.52 -36.81
CA ARG A 161 4.97 18.77 -38.03
C ARG A 161 5.68 19.66 -39.06
N GLY A 162 6.74 20.37 -38.67
CA GLY A 162 7.56 21.16 -39.58
C GLY A 162 8.67 20.38 -40.31
N LEU A 163 8.75 19.05 -40.11
CA LEU A 163 9.80 18.18 -40.66
C LEU A 163 9.26 17.00 -41.50
N LEU A 164 8.00 17.10 -41.96
CA LEU A 164 7.42 16.32 -43.05
C LEU A 164 6.87 17.27 -44.10
#